data_AF-A0A7Y6Q068-F1
#
_entry.id   AF-A0A7Y6Q068-F1
#
_cell.length_a   1.000
_cell.length_b   1.000
_cell.length_c   1.000
_cell.angle_alpha   90.00
_cell.angle_beta   90.00
_cell.angle_gamma   90.00
#
_symmetry.space_group_name_H-M   'P 1'
#
loop_
_entity.id
_entity.type
_entity.pdbx_description
1 polymer ?
#
loop_
_entity_poly.entity_id
_entity_poly.type
_entity_poly.pdbx_seq_one_letter_code
_entity_poly.pdbx_strand_id
1 'polypeptide(L)'
;MAELLVDSRWPWPMMLVRPTPMPERPVYPWPAGKIPHTQLRATALDVLRSDSSLGIHVVASRKDELNHVFAQIDGGHAEYTGRAEGTDFPFEAKLFARAEKLPRPDALDEWIEVLHELVVLLDAPNAVIFARPDERHVWSLLYGTGSRRPDQPADHPHNQNARIATGRRTLGSTWIRPPEWGTYLAPAVVERVGRAKLASAAAVTREVGKLLYVQCSVKAADALSAEALERRRALEGLLAPITQPQS
;
A
#
# COMPACT_ATOMS: atom_id res chain seq x y z
N MET A 1 -14.64 -4.05 -4.25
CA MET A 1 -13.67 -3.50 -3.28
C MET A 1 -14.03 -3.95 -1.87
N ALA A 2 -15.24 -3.65 -1.37
CA ALA A 2 -15.56 -3.99 0.02
C ALA A 2 -15.69 -5.47 0.35
N GLU A 3 -16.05 -6.34 -0.61
CA GLU A 3 -15.95 -7.80 -0.39
C GLU A 3 -14.51 -8.21 -0.10
N LEU A 4 -13.56 -7.68 -0.86
CA LEU A 4 -12.13 -7.91 -0.69
C LEU A 4 -11.56 -7.31 0.60
N LEU A 5 -12.31 -6.47 1.34
CA LEU A 5 -11.91 -5.95 2.64
C LEU A 5 -12.35 -6.83 3.82
N VAL A 6 -13.28 -7.75 3.56
CA VAL A 6 -13.82 -8.71 4.55
C VAL A 6 -13.61 -10.16 4.08
N ASP A 7 -12.75 -10.36 3.09
CA ASP A 7 -12.48 -11.67 2.49
C ASP A 7 -11.98 -12.67 3.55
N SER A 8 -12.39 -13.92 3.46
CA SER A 8 -11.97 -14.95 4.42
C SER A 8 -10.47 -15.26 4.35
N ARG A 9 -9.80 -14.88 3.24
CA ARG A 9 -8.35 -14.98 3.08
C ARG A 9 -7.58 -13.95 3.89
N TRP A 10 -8.25 -12.94 4.45
CA TRP A 10 -7.62 -12.08 5.46
C TRP A 10 -7.27 -12.94 6.67
N PRO A 11 -6.00 -13.07 7.03
CA PRO A 11 -5.62 -13.98 8.09
C PRO A 11 -5.89 -13.40 9.49
N TRP A 12 -6.21 -12.10 9.58
CA TRP A 12 -6.52 -11.43 10.84
C TRP A 12 -7.94 -10.87 10.84
N PRO A 13 -8.63 -10.88 11.98
CA PRO A 13 -9.91 -10.22 12.13
C PRO A 13 -9.70 -8.71 12.07
N MET A 14 -10.01 -8.13 10.92
CA MET A 14 -10.06 -6.68 10.78
C MET A 14 -11.22 -6.13 11.60
N MET A 15 -10.97 -5.12 12.42
CA MET A 15 -11.94 -4.68 13.44
C MET A 15 -12.10 -3.17 13.53
N LEU A 16 -11.33 -2.41 12.75
CA LEU A 16 -11.32 -0.96 12.81
C LEU A 16 -11.17 -0.40 11.41
N VAL A 17 -11.97 0.62 11.11
CA VAL A 17 -11.86 1.45 9.91
C VAL A 17 -11.51 2.86 10.37
N ARG A 18 -10.41 3.40 9.85
CA ARG A 18 -9.99 4.79 10.07
C ARG A 18 -10.02 5.51 8.73
N PRO A 19 -10.94 6.48 8.53
CA PRO A 19 -10.93 7.34 7.37
C PRO A 19 -9.64 8.15 7.29
N THR A 20 -9.03 8.21 6.10
CA THR A 20 -8.01 9.22 5.78
C THR A 20 -8.73 10.55 5.54
N PRO A 21 -8.48 11.61 6.33
CA PRO A 21 -9.19 12.87 6.16
C PRO A 21 -8.88 13.50 4.81
N MET A 22 -9.91 14.07 4.18
CA MET A 22 -9.72 14.95 3.02
C MET A 22 -9.36 16.35 3.49
N PRO A 23 -8.24 16.96 3.02
CA PRO A 23 -7.92 18.31 3.43
C PRO A 23 -8.98 19.30 2.93
N GLU A 24 -9.20 20.37 3.68
CA GLU A 24 -10.21 21.41 3.40
C GLU A 24 -11.68 20.94 3.44
N ARG A 25 -11.93 19.67 3.79
CA ARG A 25 -13.27 19.14 4.04
C ARG A 25 -13.50 18.90 5.53
N PRO A 26 -14.77 18.88 5.99
CA PRO A 26 -15.09 18.41 7.34
C PRO A 26 -14.57 16.99 7.55
N VAL A 27 -13.99 16.74 8.72
CA VAL A 27 -13.47 15.41 9.09
C VAL A 27 -14.62 14.40 9.13
N TYR A 28 -14.50 13.30 8.38
CA TYR A 28 -15.48 12.21 8.47
C TYR A 28 -15.55 11.67 9.91
N PRO A 29 -16.75 11.47 10.48
CA PRO A 29 -16.90 11.01 11.86
C PRO A 29 -16.32 9.60 12.02
N TRP A 30 -15.26 9.45 12.82
CA TRP A 30 -14.63 8.15 13.04
C TRP A 30 -15.60 7.16 13.70
N PRO A 31 -15.69 5.91 13.21
CA PRO A 31 -16.41 4.86 13.91
C PRO A 31 -15.89 4.71 15.35
N ALA A 32 -16.79 4.83 16.32
CA ALA A 32 -16.46 4.62 17.73
C ALA A 32 -16.26 3.12 18.00
N GLY A 33 -15.29 2.78 18.84
CA GLY A 33 -14.96 1.39 19.20
C GLY A 33 -14.45 0.50 18.06
N LYS A 34 -14.60 -0.80 18.30
CA LYS A 34 -14.39 -1.89 17.34
C LYS A 34 -15.67 -2.05 16.51
N ILE A 35 -15.53 -2.31 15.22
CA ILE A 35 -16.64 -2.57 14.31
C ILE A 35 -16.87 -4.08 14.28
N PRO A 36 -18.10 -4.57 14.49
CA PRO A 36 -18.42 -5.98 14.27
C PRO A 36 -18.04 -6.40 12.84
N HIS A 37 -17.47 -7.59 12.67
CA HIS A 37 -17.06 -8.07 11.34
C HIS A 37 -18.21 -8.04 10.32
N THR A 38 -19.44 -8.31 10.76
CA THR A 38 -20.67 -8.23 9.96
C THR A 38 -20.99 -6.82 9.45
N GLN A 39 -20.47 -5.78 10.09
CA GLN A 39 -20.67 -4.37 9.72
C GLN A 39 -19.48 -3.78 8.97
N LEU A 40 -18.31 -4.43 9.03
CA LEU A 40 -17.06 -3.90 8.47
C LEU A 40 -17.17 -3.53 6.99
N ARG A 41 -17.83 -4.38 6.19
CA ARG A 41 -18.08 -4.15 4.77
C ARG A 41 -18.88 -2.86 4.53
N ALA A 42 -19.98 -2.70 5.25
CA ALA A 42 -20.86 -1.54 5.08
C ALA A 42 -20.14 -0.25 5.50
N THR A 43 -19.43 -0.28 6.63
CA THR A 43 -18.65 0.88 7.10
C THR A 43 -17.52 1.25 6.15
N ALA A 44 -16.78 0.27 5.62
CA ALA A 44 -15.72 0.55 4.66
C ALA A 44 -16.25 1.19 3.37
N LEU A 45 -17.39 0.71 2.85
CA LEU A 45 -18.05 1.32 1.69
C LEU A 45 -18.50 2.75 1.96
N ASP A 46 -19.06 3.01 3.14
CA ASP A 46 -19.53 4.33 3.51
C ASP A 46 -18.38 5.34 3.54
N VAL A 47 -17.25 4.97 4.16
CA VAL A 47 -16.07 5.85 4.20
C VAL A 47 -15.49 6.08 2.82
N LEU A 48 -15.34 5.02 2.01
CA LEU A 48 -14.78 5.11 0.65
C LEU A 48 -15.66 5.93 -0.32
N ARG A 49 -16.95 6.08 -0.02
CA ARG A 49 -17.90 6.90 -0.81
C ARG A 49 -18.02 8.32 -0.30
N SER A 50 -17.45 8.64 0.85
CA SER A 50 -17.61 9.95 1.47
C SER A 50 -16.66 10.96 0.85
N ASP A 51 -17.19 12.12 0.44
CA ASP A 51 -16.41 13.28 -0.03
C ASP A 51 -15.48 13.89 1.04
N SER A 52 -15.65 13.47 2.31
CA SER A 52 -14.82 13.86 3.44
C SER A 52 -13.59 12.96 3.65
N SER A 53 -13.41 11.93 2.81
CA SER A 53 -12.32 10.97 2.98
C SER A 53 -11.54 10.72 1.69
N LEU A 54 -10.21 10.66 1.83
CA LEU A 54 -9.30 10.25 0.77
C LEU A 54 -9.07 8.74 0.75
N GLY A 55 -9.67 7.96 1.64
CA GLY A 55 -9.35 6.54 1.76
C GLY A 55 -9.63 5.96 3.14
N ILE A 56 -9.22 4.72 3.33
CA ILE A 56 -9.42 4.00 4.58
C ILE A 56 -8.16 3.31 5.03
N HIS A 57 -7.96 3.27 6.34
CA HIS A 57 -7.05 2.34 6.96
C HIS A 57 -7.88 1.28 7.67
N VAL A 58 -7.58 0.02 7.43
CA VAL A 58 -8.16 -1.11 8.13
C VAL A 58 -7.07 -1.73 9.00
N VAL A 59 -7.34 -1.86 10.30
CA VAL A 59 -6.34 -2.34 11.27
C VAL A 59 -6.96 -3.33 12.27
N ALA A 60 -6.11 -4.20 12.83
CA ALA A 60 -6.54 -5.21 13.81
C ALA A 60 -6.76 -4.63 15.22
N SER A 61 -6.13 -3.51 15.57
CA SER A 61 -6.12 -2.93 16.91
C SER A 61 -6.08 -1.39 16.94
N ARG A 62 -6.59 -0.82 18.03
CA ARG A 62 -6.47 0.62 18.31
C ARG A 62 -5.09 0.98 18.86
N LYS A 63 -4.47 0.02 19.54
CA LYS A 63 -3.14 0.13 20.13
C LYS A 63 -2.11 -0.28 19.11
N ASP A 64 -1.19 0.62 18.80
CA ASP A 64 -0.18 0.46 17.78
C ASP A 64 0.69 -0.78 18.06
N GLU A 65 1.10 -1.00 19.31
CA GLU A 65 1.90 -2.18 19.70
C GLU A 65 1.19 -3.52 19.42
N LEU A 66 -0.15 -3.52 19.35
CA LEU A 66 -0.96 -4.71 19.04
C LEU A 66 -1.38 -4.78 17.56
N ASN A 67 -1.07 -3.76 16.75
CA ASN A 67 -1.27 -3.77 15.30
C ASN A 67 -0.18 -4.60 14.64
N HIS A 68 -0.52 -5.85 14.38
CA HIS A 68 0.32 -6.81 13.67
C HIS A 68 -0.06 -6.93 12.18
N VAL A 69 -1.14 -6.27 11.77
CA VAL A 69 -1.50 -6.03 10.37
C VAL A 69 -2.05 -4.62 10.21
N PHE A 70 -1.74 -4.03 9.07
CA PHE A 70 -2.26 -2.75 8.63
C PHE A 70 -2.58 -2.85 7.14
N ALA A 71 -3.74 -2.34 6.75
CA ALA A 71 -4.05 -2.04 5.37
C ALA A 71 -4.44 -0.56 5.26
N GLN A 72 -3.93 0.14 4.27
CA GLN A 72 -4.33 1.47 3.86
C GLN A 72 -4.73 1.38 2.40
N ILE A 73 -5.90 1.89 2.08
CA ILE A 73 -6.41 2.01 0.71
C ILE A 73 -6.79 3.47 0.56
N ASP A 74 -5.90 4.25 -0.04
CA ASP A 74 -6.17 5.63 -0.38
C ASP A 74 -6.93 5.65 -1.72
N GLY A 75 -8.13 6.23 -1.78
CA GLY A 75 -8.86 6.50 -3.02
C GLY A 75 -8.36 7.75 -3.70
N GLY A 76 -8.09 7.66 -5.00
CA GLY A 76 -7.61 8.80 -5.78
C GLY A 76 -8.75 9.55 -6.45
N HIS A 77 -9.41 10.41 -5.68
CA HIS A 77 -10.40 11.34 -6.22
C HIS A 77 -9.69 12.40 -7.08
N ALA A 78 -9.90 12.32 -8.40
CA ALA A 78 -9.22 13.13 -9.42
C ALA A 78 -9.38 14.64 -9.21
N GLU A 79 -10.56 15.08 -8.77
CA GLU A 79 -10.92 16.50 -8.53
C GLU A 79 -9.98 17.24 -7.57
N TYR A 80 -9.29 16.51 -6.68
CA TYR A 80 -8.45 17.11 -5.65
C TYR A 80 -6.95 17.07 -5.96
N THR A 81 -6.56 16.43 -7.07
CA THR A 81 -5.15 16.44 -7.50
C THR A 81 -4.76 17.74 -8.21
N GLY A 82 -5.71 18.66 -8.44
CA GLY A 82 -5.50 19.89 -9.18
C GLY A 82 -5.20 19.67 -10.67
N ARG A 83 -5.48 18.46 -11.18
CA ARG A 83 -5.36 18.14 -12.60
C ARG A 83 -6.71 18.23 -13.29
N ALA A 84 -6.68 18.39 -14.62
CA ALA A 84 -7.86 18.30 -15.46
C ALA A 84 -8.55 16.94 -15.30
N GLU A 85 -9.88 16.92 -15.45
CA GLU A 85 -10.66 15.69 -15.61
C GLU A 85 -9.94 14.72 -16.57
N GLY A 86 -9.86 13.43 -16.19
CA GLY A 86 -9.26 12.39 -17.03
C GLY A 86 -7.77 12.13 -16.80
N THR A 87 -7.17 12.63 -15.72
CA THR A 87 -5.89 12.09 -15.24
C THR A 87 -6.12 11.02 -14.18
N ASP A 88 -6.06 9.76 -14.62
CA ASP A 88 -6.23 8.60 -13.77
C ASP A 88 -5.18 8.61 -12.65
N PHE A 89 -5.61 8.89 -11.42
CA PHE A 89 -4.88 8.50 -10.22
C PHE A 89 -5.78 7.58 -9.38
N PRO A 90 -5.69 6.27 -9.57
CA PRO A 90 -6.44 5.24 -8.87
C PRO A 90 -5.55 4.54 -7.85
N PHE A 91 -5.89 4.77 -6.59
CA PHE A 91 -5.62 3.90 -5.45
C PHE A 91 -4.18 3.55 -5.04
N GLU A 92 -3.74 4.07 -3.87
CA GLU A 92 -2.57 3.52 -3.17
C GLU A 92 -3.04 2.54 -2.10
N ALA A 93 -2.85 1.25 -2.35
CA ALA A 93 -2.97 0.24 -1.31
C ALA A 93 -1.60 0.06 -0.64
N LYS A 94 -1.44 0.36 0.65
CA LYS A 94 -0.25 -0.01 1.45
C LYS A 94 -0.68 -1.03 2.46
N LEU A 95 0.03 -2.13 2.54
CA LEU A 95 -0.29 -3.12 3.53
C LEU A 95 0.95 -3.70 4.18
N PHE A 96 0.88 -3.90 5.48
CA PHE A 96 1.96 -4.39 6.32
C PHE A 96 1.45 -5.52 7.20
N ALA A 97 2.28 -6.53 7.39
CA ALA A 97 2.01 -7.64 8.28
C ALA A 97 3.28 -7.99 9.06
N ARG A 98 3.12 -8.42 10.31
CA ARG A 98 4.20 -9.00 11.11
C ARG A 98 4.22 -10.50 10.89
N ALA A 99 5.29 -11.01 10.29
CA ALA A 99 5.37 -12.43 9.93
C ALA A 99 5.34 -13.33 11.17
N GLU A 100 5.93 -12.90 12.29
CA GLU A 100 5.92 -13.65 13.55
C GLU A 100 4.53 -13.72 14.22
N LYS A 101 3.55 -12.97 13.69
CA LYS A 101 2.14 -12.94 14.13
C LYS A 101 1.18 -13.48 13.08
N LEU A 102 1.69 -14.16 12.05
CA LEU A 102 0.85 -14.87 11.10
C LEU A 102 0.14 -16.03 11.82
N PRO A 103 -1.18 -16.20 11.62
CA PRO A 103 -1.90 -17.33 12.20
C PRO A 103 -1.50 -18.67 11.56
N ARG A 104 -0.93 -18.64 10.35
CA ARG A 104 -0.44 -19.79 9.60
C ARG A 104 0.64 -19.37 8.57
N PRO A 105 1.55 -20.26 8.16
CA PRO A 105 2.70 -19.89 7.30
C PRO A 105 2.35 -19.34 5.91
N ASP A 106 1.21 -19.75 5.35
CA ASP A 106 0.70 -19.42 4.01
C ASP A 106 -0.28 -18.23 4.00
N ALA A 107 -0.69 -17.75 5.18
CA ALA A 107 -1.61 -16.64 5.36
C ALA A 107 -1.21 -15.38 4.58
N LEU A 108 0.09 -15.12 4.49
CA LEU A 108 0.61 -13.93 3.83
C LEU A 108 0.48 -14.02 2.29
N ASP A 109 0.63 -15.22 1.73
CA ASP A 109 0.50 -15.45 0.28
C ASP A 109 -0.96 -15.34 -0.16
N GLU A 110 -1.91 -15.92 0.58
CA GLU A 110 -3.35 -15.78 0.27
C GLU A 110 -3.83 -14.34 0.39
N TRP A 111 -3.31 -13.63 1.38
CA TRP A 111 -3.59 -12.22 1.54
C TRP A 111 -3.08 -11.42 0.34
N ILE A 112 -1.86 -11.68 -0.15
CA ILE A 112 -1.32 -11.04 -1.36
C ILE A 112 -2.22 -11.24 -2.58
N GLU A 113 -2.84 -12.41 -2.73
CA GLU A 113 -3.82 -12.64 -3.82
C GLU A 113 -5.04 -11.71 -3.72
N VAL A 114 -5.59 -11.50 -2.52
CA VAL A 114 -6.67 -10.52 -2.29
C VAL A 114 -6.23 -9.11 -2.74
N LEU A 115 -4.96 -8.78 -2.57
CA LEU A 115 -4.39 -7.50 -2.97
C LEU A 115 -4.23 -7.39 -4.48
N HIS A 116 -3.79 -8.45 -5.14
CA HIS A 116 -3.79 -8.50 -6.60
C HIS A 116 -5.20 -8.28 -7.16
N GLU A 117 -6.21 -8.91 -6.56
CA GLU A 117 -7.61 -8.70 -6.94
C GLU A 117 -8.09 -7.27 -6.68
N LEU A 118 -7.66 -6.65 -5.58
CA LEU A 118 -7.93 -5.22 -5.31
C LEU A 118 -7.28 -4.32 -6.37
N VAL A 119 -6.02 -4.55 -6.71
CA VAL A 119 -5.30 -3.76 -7.74
C VAL A 119 -6.01 -3.84 -9.09
N VAL A 120 -6.43 -5.05 -9.50
CA VAL A 120 -7.21 -5.27 -10.73
C VAL A 120 -8.55 -4.53 -10.66
N LEU A 121 -9.27 -4.70 -9.56
CA LEU A 121 -10.62 -4.14 -9.39
C LEU A 121 -10.64 -2.61 -9.36
N LEU A 122 -9.56 -2.01 -8.87
CA LEU A 122 -9.38 -0.56 -8.79
C LEU A 122 -8.79 0.03 -10.07
N ASP A 123 -8.47 -0.81 -11.07
CA ASP A 123 -7.75 -0.46 -12.29
C ASP A 123 -6.53 0.43 -11.98
N ALA A 124 -5.74 0.04 -10.96
CA ALA A 124 -4.66 0.86 -10.46
C ALA A 124 -3.50 0.93 -11.48
N PRO A 125 -3.02 2.13 -11.87
CA PRO A 125 -1.88 2.42 -12.72
C PRO A 125 -0.59 2.47 -11.89
N ASN A 126 -0.70 2.39 -10.56
CA ASN A 126 0.39 2.17 -9.63
C ASN A 126 -0.15 1.50 -8.36
N ALA A 127 0.57 0.55 -7.79
CA ALA A 127 0.28 -0.07 -6.51
C ALA A 127 1.58 -0.46 -5.80
N VAL A 128 1.57 -0.60 -4.47
CA VAL A 128 2.76 -1.05 -3.73
C VAL A 128 2.36 -2.02 -2.62
N ILE A 129 2.83 -3.27 -2.66
CA ILE A 129 2.66 -4.21 -1.54
C ILE A 129 3.92 -4.22 -0.68
N PHE A 130 3.76 -4.05 0.62
CA PHE A 130 4.85 -4.10 1.61
C PHE A 130 4.70 -5.31 2.55
N ALA A 131 4.98 -6.51 2.08
CA ALA A 131 5.09 -7.66 2.96
C ALA A 131 6.54 -7.80 3.45
N ARG A 132 6.80 -7.48 4.73
CA ARG A 132 8.11 -7.66 5.37
C ARG A 132 7.95 -8.40 6.71
N PRO A 133 8.81 -9.37 7.03
CA PRO A 133 8.74 -10.07 8.30
C PRO A 133 9.38 -9.30 9.47
N ASP A 134 9.98 -8.12 9.24
CA ASP A 134 10.63 -7.33 10.29
C ASP A 134 9.74 -6.17 10.77
N GLU A 135 9.31 -6.27 12.03
CA GLU A 135 8.52 -5.26 12.75
C GLU A 135 9.13 -3.85 12.70
N ARG A 136 10.46 -3.70 12.82
CA ARG A 136 11.09 -2.37 12.90
C ARG A 136 10.97 -1.60 11.58
N HIS A 137 11.08 -2.32 10.47
CA HIS A 137 10.97 -1.73 9.15
C HIS A 137 9.52 -1.36 8.81
N VAL A 138 8.57 -2.24 9.18
CA VAL A 138 7.13 -1.95 9.09
C VAL A 138 6.80 -0.68 9.88
N TRP A 139 7.31 -0.55 11.11
CA TRP A 139 7.11 0.66 11.91
C TRP A 139 7.72 1.90 11.26
N SER A 140 8.94 1.82 10.73
CA SER A 140 9.57 2.96 10.05
C SER A 140 8.71 3.47 8.87
N LEU A 141 8.17 2.56 8.06
CA LEU A 141 7.28 2.90 6.96
C LEU A 141 5.92 3.43 7.44
N LEU A 142 5.35 2.85 8.52
CA LEU A 142 4.12 3.34 9.14
C LEU A 142 4.29 4.77 9.70
N TYR A 143 5.39 5.05 10.39
CA TYR A 143 5.70 6.40 10.87
C TYR A 143 5.88 7.39 9.70
N GLY A 144 6.50 6.95 8.60
CA GLY A 144 6.60 7.72 7.35
C GLY A 144 5.30 7.86 6.55
N THR A 145 4.22 7.21 6.99
CA THR A 145 2.89 7.28 6.36
C THR A 145 1.81 7.85 7.27
N GLY A 146 2.12 8.09 8.55
CA GLY A 146 1.19 8.63 9.53
C GLY A 146 0.59 9.98 9.11
N SER A 147 -0.72 10.13 9.26
CA SER A 147 -1.43 11.36 8.96
C SER A 147 -1.15 12.42 10.03
N ARG A 148 -1.06 13.68 9.59
CA ARG A 148 -1.06 14.85 10.46
C ARG A 148 -2.30 14.82 11.36
N ARG A 149 -2.13 15.10 12.65
CA ARG A 149 -3.25 15.45 13.54
C ARG A 149 -3.48 16.96 13.50
N PRO A 150 -4.74 17.44 13.61
CA PRO A 150 -5.05 18.87 13.53
C PRO A 150 -4.31 19.73 14.56
N ASP A 151 -3.97 19.16 15.71
CA ASP A 151 -3.30 19.78 16.86
C ASP A 151 -1.76 19.73 16.79
N GLN A 152 -1.18 19.10 15.76
CA GLN A 152 0.28 18.98 15.66
C GLN A 152 0.97 20.27 15.19
N PRO A 153 2.14 20.63 15.78
CA PRO A 153 2.91 21.81 15.40
C PRO A 153 3.42 21.70 13.97
N ALA A 154 3.68 22.82 13.30
CA ALA A 154 3.97 22.89 11.85
C ALA A 154 5.25 22.15 11.42
N ASP A 155 6.22 21.99 12.31
CA ASP A 155 7.48 21.28 12.12
C ASP A 155 7.43 19.79 12.52
N HIS A 156 6.27 19.30 12.95
CA HIS A 156 6.09 17.89 13.30
C HIS A 156 6.46 16.99 12.11
N PRO A 157 7.20 15.87 12.29
CA PRO A 157 7.62 14.98 11.20
C PRO A 157 6.46 14.50 10.29
N HIS A 158 5.26 14.33 10.82
CA HIS A 158 4.05 14.01 10.03
C HIS A 158 3.62 15.11 9.04
N ASN A 159 4.09 16.34 9.17
CA ASN A 159 3.82 17.41 8.20
C ASN A 159 4.72 17.30 6.95
N GLN A 160 5.87 16.61 7.05
CA GLN A 160 6.66 16.25 5.87
C GLN A 160 5.92 15.22 4.99
N ASN A 161 4.98 14.46 5.57
CA ASN A 161 4.19 13.49 4.82
C ASN A 161 3.29 14.13 3.76
N ALA A 162 2.90 15.40 3.91
CA ALA A 162 2.19 16.14 2.86
C ALA A 162 3.08 16.44 1.65
N ARG A 163 4.37 16.79 1.86
CA ARG A 163 5.36 16.91 0.76
C ARG A 163 5.64 15.56 0.12
N ILE A 164 5.79 14.50 0.92
CA ILE A 164 5.96 13.12 0.44
C ILE A 164 4.73 12.71 -0.39
N ALA A 165 3.52 13.00 0.07
CA ALA A 165 2.27 12.73 -0.67
C ALA A 165 2.23 13.45 -2.03
N THR A 166 2.80 14.65 -2.16
CA THR A 166 2.95 15.33 -3.47
C THR A 166 3.97 14.63 -4.37
N GLY A 167 5.10 14.17 -3.83
CA GLY A 167 6.06 13.33 -4.57
C GLY A 167 5.46 11.99 -5.02
N ARG A 168 4.54 11.43 -4.24
CA ARG A 168 3.79 10.22 -4.61
C ARG A 168 2.93 10.37 -5.86
N ARG A 169 2.58 11.60 -6.26
CA ARG A 169 1.76 11.90 -7.44
C ARG A 169 2.51 11.75 -8.77
N THR A 170 3.83 11.79 -8.75
CA THR A 170 4.70 11.54 -9.93
C THR A 170 5.25 10.11 -9.95
N LEU A 171 5.04 9.35 -8.86
CA LEU A 171 5.36 7.93 -8.80
C LEU A 171 4.39 7.13 -9.67
N GLY A 172 4.91 6.29 -10.55
CA GLY A 172 4.17 5.39 -11.45
C GLY A 172 4.21 5.82 -12.92
N SER A 173 4.35 7.11 -13.21
CA SER A 173 4.48 7.62 -14.58
C SER A 173 5.91 8.03 -14.94
N THR A 174 6.60 8.73 -14.03
CA THR A 174 7.97 9.23 -14.26
C THR A 174 8.99 8.55 -13.36
N TRP A 175 8.63 8.36 -12.10
CA TRP A 175 9.50 7.84 -11.05
C TRP A 175 8.90 6.59 -10.41
N ILE A 176 9.73 5.80 -9.74
CA ILE A 176 9.29 4.70 -8.87
C ILE A 176 9.93 4.83 -7.48
N ARG A 177 9.41 4.07 -6.51
CA ARG A 177 10.06 3.91 -5.22
C ARG A 177 11.23 2.94 -5.35
N PRO A 178 12.21 2.99 -4.43
CA PRO A 178 13.13 1.86 -4.27
C PRO A 178 12.32 0.55 -4.18
N PRO A 179 12.72 -0.49 -4.93
CA PRO A 179 11.99 -1.74 -4.93
C PRO A 179 12.06 -2.40 -3.56
N GLU A 180 10.92 -2.97 -3.19
CA GLU A 180 10.78 -3.75 -1.97
C GLU A 180 10.81 -5.24 -2.30
N TRP A 181 10.34 -6.08 -1.38
CA TRP A 181 10.21 -7.51 -1.64
C TRP A 181 9.28 -7.81 -2.82
N GLY A 182 8.12 -7.16 -2.85
CA GLY A 182 7.16 -7.19 -3.95
C GLY A 182 6.95 -5.77 -4.47
N THR A 183 6.85 -5.57 -5.79
CA THR A 183 6.72 -4.23 -6.40
C THR A 183 5.89 -4.31 -7.67
N TYR A 184 5.00 -3.34 -7.89
CA TYR A 184 4.29 -3.20 -9.15
C TYR A 184 4.95 -2.15 -10.02
N LEU A 185 5.02 -2.44 -11.31
CA LEU A 185 5.65 -1.60 -12.30
C LEU A 185 4.63 -1.28 -13.40
N ALA A 186 4.43 0.01 -13.66
CA ALA A 186 3.60 0.47 -14.76
C ALA A 186 4.22 0.10 -16.12
N PRO A 187 3.42 -0.03 -17.20
CA PRO A 187 3.92 -0.41 -18.52
C PRO A 187 5.11 0.42 -19.00
N ALA A 188 5.05 1.75 -18.85
CA ALA A 188 6.13 2.65 -19.25
C ALA A 188 7.45 2.38 -18.51
N VAL A 189 7.40 1.93 -17.25
CA VAL A 189 8.59 1.52 -16.50
C VAL A 189 9.13 0.19 -17.01
N VAL A 190 8.23 -0.77 -17.26
CA VAL A 190 8.58 -2.09 -17.79
C VAL A 190 9.25 -1.96 -19.17
N GLU A 191 8.74 -1.09 -20.03
CA GLU A 191 9.32 -0.80 -21.36
C GLU A 191 10.72 -0.19 -21.24
N ARG A 192 10.90 0.82 -20.37
CA ARG A 192 12.19 1.50 -20.17
C ARG A 192 13.28 0.56 -19.65
N VAL A 193 12.96 -0.31 -18.70
CA VAL A 193 13.92 -1.23 -18.09
C VAL A 193 14.12 -2.48 -18.96
N GLY A 194 13.04 -2.99 -19.53
CA GLY A 194 12.97 -4.23 -20.28
C GLY A 194 12.49 -5.41 -19.44
N ARG A 195 11.37 -6.03 -19.85
CA ARG A 195 10.73 -7.16 -19.14
C ARG A 195 11.70 -8.31 -18.85
N ALA A 196 12.57 -8.67 -19.79
CA ALA A 196 13.52 -9.78 -19.60
C ALA A 196 14.51 -9.50 -18.45
N LYS A 197 14.97 -8.26 -18.31
CA LYS A 197 15.86 -7.87 -17.20
C LYS A 197 15.13 -7.93 -15.87
N LEU A 198 13.90 -7.43 -15.82
CA LEU A 198 13.04 -7.51 -14.63
C LEU A 198 12.79 -8.96 -14.21
N ALA A 199 12.49 -9.84 -15.17
CA ALA A 199 12.31 -11.27 -14.90
C ALA A 199 13.59 -11.94 -14.37
N SER A 200 14.77 -11.55 -14.89
CA SER A 200 16.05 -12.10 -14.39
C SER A 200 16.41 -11.66 -12.97
N ALA A 201 15.90 -10.51 -12.53
CA ALA A 201 16.12 -9.95 -11.19
C ALA A 201 15.03 -10.36 -10.17
N ALA A 202 14.00 -11.09 -10.60
CA ALA A 202 12.86 -11.48 -9.78
C ALA A 202 12.78 -13.01 -9.63
N ALA A 203 12.18 -13.47 -8.55
CA ALA A 203 11.79 -14.87 -8.38
C ALA A 203 10.41 -15.16 -8.98
N VAL A 204 9.50 -14.17 -8.93
CA VAL A 204 8.17 -14.25 -9.54
C VAL A 204 7.93 -12.97 -10.33
N THR A 205 7.33 -13.13 -11.52
CA THR A 205 6.74 -12.03 -12.28
C THR A 205 5.32 -12.39 -12.66
N ARG A 206 4.39 -11.44 -12.58
CA ARG A 206 2.97 -11.66 -12.85
C ARG A 206 2.32 -10.40 -13.41
N GLU A 207 1.48 -10.56 -14.42
CA GLU A 207 0.57 -9.48 -14.84
C GLU A 207 -0.57 -9.36 -13.84
N VAL A 208 -0.77 -8.17 -13.29
CA VAL A 208 -1.85 -7.84 -12.36
C VAL A 208 -2.56 -6.60 -12.90
N GLY A 209 -3.65 -6.83 -13.63
CA GLY A 209 -4.33 -5.76 -14.36
C GLY A 209 -3.40 -5.19 -15.43
N LYS A 210 -3.14 -3.88 -15.37
CA LYS A 210 -2.21 -3.17 -16.27
C LYS A 210 -0.76 -3.15 -15.78
N LEU A 211 -0.48 -3.72 -14.60
CA LEU A 211 0.82 -3.64 -13.95
C LEU A 211 1.58 -4.97 -14.03
N LEU A 212 2.91 -4.88 -14.09
CA LEU A 212 3.78 -6.02 -13.84
C LEU A 212 4.13 -6.06 -12.35
N TYR A 213 3.68 -7.08 -11.65
CA TYR A 213 4.15 -7.40 -10.31
C TYR A 213 5.45 -8.20 -10.39
N VAL A 214 6.45 -7.80 -9.61
CA VAL A 214 7.73 -8.50 -9.43
C VAL A 214 7.96 -8.82 -7.96
N GLN A 215 8.46 -10.02 -7.66
CA GLN A 215 8.69 -10.51 -6.29
C GLN A 215 10.09 -11.11 -6.16
N CYS A 216 10.78 -10.84 -5.05
CA CYS A 216 12.17 -11.23 -4.83
C CYS A 216 12.36 -12.67 -4.29
N SER A 217 11.30 -13.33 -3.81
CA SER A 217 11.29 -14.76 -3.45
C SER A 217 9.99 -15.40 -3.91
N VAL A 218 9.85 -16.72 -3.89
CA VAL A 218 8.61 -17.41 -4.27
C VAL A 218 7.52 -17.20 -3.21
N LYS A 219 7.89 -17.24 -1.93
CA LYS A 219 6.98 -17.05 -0.79
C LYS A 219 7.40 -15.87 0.06
N ALA A 220 6.42 -15.23 0.70
CA ALA A 220 6.70 -14.10 1.58
C ALA A 220 7.51 -14.48 2.83
N ALA A 221 7.42 -15.74 3.29
CA ALA A 221 8.24 -16.26 4.38
C ALA A 221 9.76 -16.16 4.09
N ASP A 222 10.15 -16.20 2.82
CA ASP A 222 11.56 -16.19 2.39
C ASP A 222 12.07 -14.77 2.05
N ALA A 223 11.29 -13.73 2.35
CA ALA A 223 11.56 -12.35 1.93
C ALA A 223 12.88 -11.76 2.48
N LEU A 224 13.44 -12.35 3.53
CA LEU A 224 14.75 -11.98 4.12
C LEU A 224 15.85 -13.02 3.87
N SER A 225 15.60 -14.05 3.08
CA SER A 225 16.65 -14.98 2.66
C SER A 225 17.76 -14.23 1.92
N ALA A 226 19.00 -14.74 1.99
CA ALA A 226 20.13 -14.13 1.27
C ALA A 226 19.83 -13.97 -0.23
N GLU A 227 19.21 -14.99 -0.82
CA GLU A 227 18.79 -15.02 -2.22
C GLU A 227 17.76 -13.92 -2.55
N ALA A 228 16.76 -13.72 -1.67
CA ALA A 228 15.78 -12.67 -1.84
C ALA A 228 16.40 -11.27 -1.71
N LEU A 229 17.35 -11.10 -0.79
CA LEU A 229 18.07 -9.85 -0.61
C LEU A 229 18.98 -9.53 -1.79
N GLU A 230 19.61 -10.54 -2.39
CA GLU A 230 20.41 -10.38 -3.61
C GLU A 230 19.55 -9.94 -4.79
N ARG A 231 18.42 -10.62 -5.03
CA ARG A 231 17.44 -10.23 -6.05
C ARG A 231 16.92 -8.81 -5.85
N ARG A 232 16.62 -8.43 -4.61
CA ARG A 232 16.20 -7.06 -4.29
C ARG A 232 17.27 -6.04 -4.69
N ARG A 233 18.55 -6.30 -4.40
CA ARG A 233 19.66 -5.41 -4.81
C ARG A 233 19.82 -5.34 -6.34
N ALA A 234 19.66 -6.47 -7.04
CA ALA A 234 19.69 -6.50 -8.50
C ALA A 234 18.55 -5.67 -9.09
N LEU A 235 17.34 -5.83 -8.55
CA LEU A 235 16.17 -5.03 -8.93
C LEU A 235 16.40 -3.55 -8.62
N GLU A 236 16.94 -3.21 -7.44
CA GLU A 236 17.31 -1.84 -7.06
C GLU A 236 18.29 -1.22 -8.05
N GLY A 237 19.30 -1.96 -8.51
CA GLY A 237 20.23 -1.50 -9.54
C GLY A 237 19.57 -1.21 -10.89
N LEU A 238 18.62 -2.05 -11.32
CA LEU A 238 17.84 -1.82 -12.55
C LEU A 238 16.94 -0.59 -12.46
N LEU A 239 16.40 -0.34 -11.27
CA LEU A 239 15.40 0.68 -11.00
C LEU A 239 16.00 2.03 -10.55
N ALA A 240 17.25 2.05 -10.09
CA ALA A 240 17.92 3.25 -9.59
C ALA A 240 17.83 4.49 -10.52
N PRO A 241 17.99 4.39 -11.85
CA PRO A 241 17.90 5.55 -12.75
C PRO A 241 16.50 6.19 -12.82
N ILE A 242 15.49 5.49 -12.32
CA ILE A 242 14.09 5.89 -12.37
C ILE A 242 13.46 6.00 -10.98
N THR A 243 14.27 5.85 -9.93
CA THR A 243 13.84 6.09 -8.56
C THR A 243 13.71 7.58 -8.31
N GLN A 244 12.68 8.00 -7.56
CA GLN A 244 12.51 9.41 -7.18
C GLN A 244 13.82 9.94 -6.52
N PRO A 245 14.31 11.14 -6.90
CA PRO A 245 15.48 11.74 -6.26
C PRO A 245 15.28 11.85 -4.74
N GLN A 246 16.28 11.43 -3.96
CA GLN A 246 16.28 11.66 -2.52
C GLN A 246 16.54 13.15 -2.28
N SER A 247 15.57 13.84 -1.71
CA SER A 247 15.64 15.26 -1.35
C SER A 247 16.26 15.48 0.02
#